data_AF-D4E3N6-F1
#
_entry.id   AF-D4E3N6-F1
#
_cell.length_a   1.000
_cell.length_b   1.000
_cell.length_c   1.000
_cell.angle_alpha   90.00
_cell.angle_beta   90.00
_cell.angle_gamma   90.00
#
_symmetry.space_group_name_H-M   'P 1'
#
loop_
_entity.id
_entity.type
_entity.pdbx_description
1 polymer ?
#
loop_
_entity_poly.entity_id
_entity_poly.type
_entity_poly.pdbx_seq_one_letter_code
_entity_poly.pdbx_strand_id
1 'polypeptide(L)' 'MRNVRTENVSEHSLQVAFVAHALAVIKNRKFNGNLSADRVALLAMYHDASEVITGDMPTPIKYYNPQIAHEYKK' A
#
# COMPACT_ATOMS: atom_id res chain seq x y z
N MET A 1 1.50 1.18 -11.65
CA MET A 1 0.65 2.15 -10.93
C MET A 1 0.50 3.39 -11.81
N ARG A 2 -0.68 4.04 -11.86
CA ARG A 2 -0.86 5.25 -12.68
C ARG A 2 -0.39 6.46 -11.87
N ASN A 3 0.78 6.99 -12.22
CA ASN A 3 1.40 8.06 -11.46
C ASN A 3 1.30 9.40 -12.22
N VAL A 4 1.06 10.48 -11.50
CA VAL A 4 1.02 11.85 -12.08
C VAL A 4 2.44 12.39 -12.30
N ARG A 5 3.41 11.82 -11.59
CA ARG A 5 4.85 12.06 -11.70
C ARG A 5 5.56 10.71 -11.56
N THR A 6 6.72 10.55 -12.16
CA THR A 6 7.53 9.34 -11.97
C THR A 6 7.99 9.26 -10.52
N GLU A 7 7.80 8.11 -9.87
CA GLU A 7 8.26 7.81 -8.52
C GLU A 7 8.74 6.36 -8.46
N ASN A 8 9.63 6.06 -7.52
CA ASN A 8 10.05 4.69 -7.21
C ASN A 8 9.19 4.06 -6.10
N VAL A 9 9.31 2.74 -5.91
CA VAL A 9 8.52 1.97 -4.92
C VAL A 9 8.71 2.49 -3.48
N SER A 10 9.91 2.93 -3.12
CA SER A 10 10.19 3.47 -1.78
C SER A 10 9.52 4.83 -1.55
N GLU A 11 9.55 5.72 -2.56
CA GLU A 11 8.85 7.01 -2.52
C GLU A 11 7.34 6.82 -2.40
N HIS A 12 6.81 5.92 -3.23
CA HIS A 12 5.41 5.53 -3.20
C HIS A 12 5.00 5.00 -1.81
N SER A 13 5.73 4.01 -1.31
CA SER A 13 5.44 3.36 -0.02
C SER A 13 5.50 4.36 1.14
N LEU A 14 6.43 5.31 1.11
CA LEU A 14 6.52 6.36 2.12
C LEU A 14 5.32 7.32 2.07
N GLN A 15 4.89 7.73 0.88
CA GLN A 15 3.70 8.58 0.72
C GLN A 15 2.44 7.86 1.20
N VAL A 16 2.28 6.58 0.87
CA VAL A 16 1.16 5.75 1.37
C VAL A 16 1.20 5.64 2.89
N ALA A 17 2.38 5.48 3.50
CA ALA A 17 2.53 5.45 4.94
C ALA A 17 2.08 6.75 5.62
N PHE A 18 2.40 7.92 5.06
CA PHE A 18 1.91 9.20 5.57
C PHE A 18 0.38 9.30 5.53
N VAL A 19 -0.23 8.92 4.41
CA VAL A 19 -1.69 8.94 4.25
C VAL A 19 -2.36 7.97 5.23
N ALA A 20 -1.87 6.73 5.32
CA ALA A 20 -2.41 5.70 6.20
C ALA A 20 -2.31 6.10 7.68
N HIS A 21 -1.17 6.66 8.10
CA HIS A 21 -0.99 7.21 9.44
C HIS A 21 -2.00 8.33 9.73
N ALA A 22 -2.13 9.31 8.83
CA ALA A 22 -3.07 10.41 9.00
C ALA A 22 -4.53 9.92 9.11
N LEU A 23 -4.93 8.93 8.29
CA LEU A 23 -6.26 8.32 8.36
C LEU A 23 -6.48 7.59 9.69
N ALA A 24 -5.48 6.88 10.22
CA ALA A 24 -5.57 6.24 11.54
C ALA A 24 -5.77 7.28 12.66
N VAL A 25 -5.04 8.39 12.62
CA VAL A 25 -5.20 9.51 13.58
C VAL A 25 -6.59 10.13 13.47
N ILE A 26 -7.09 10.38 12.26
CA ILE A 26 -8.44 10.92 12.03
C ILE A 26 -9.50 9.97 12.59
N LYS A 27 -9.39 8.67 12.32
CA LYS A 27 -10.31 7.64 12.83
C LYS A 27 -10.35 7.64 14.36
N ASN A 28 -9.20 7.68 15.02
CA ASN A 28 -9.13 7.71 16.47
C ASN A 28 -9.74 8.99 17.06
N ARG A 29 -9.53 10.15 16.41
CA ARG A 29 -9.98 11.45 16.94
C ARG A 29 -11.43 11.82 16.60
N LYS A 30 -11.96 11.34 15.48
CA LYS A 30 -13.26 11.80 14.94
C LYS A 30 -14.31 10.70 14.83
N PHE A 31 -13.91 9.43 14.92
CA PHE A 31 -14.79 8.29 14.66
C PHE A 31 -14.67 7.20 15.74
N ASN A 32 -14.27 7.57 16.96
CA ASN A 32 -14.10 6.68 18.10
C ASN A 32 -13.26 5.42 17.79
N GLY A 33 -12.28 5.56 16.90
CA GLY A 33 -11.35 4.49 16.56
C GLY A 33 -10.37 4.18 17.68
N ASN A 34 -9.88 2.93 17.70
CA ASN A 34 -8.78 2.50 18.55
C ASN A 34 -7.74 1.75 17.72
N LEU A 35 -6.96 2.49 16.94
CA LEU A 35 -5.90 1.96 16.08
C LEU A 35 -4.53 2.49 16.53
N SER A 36 -3.48 1.67 16.42
CA SER A 36 -2.10 2.15 16.53
C SER A 36 -1.68 2.79 15.20
N ALA A 37 -1.59 4.12 15.17
CA ALA A 37 -1.21 4.86 13.96
C ALA A 37 0.22 4.49 13.50
N ASP A 38 1.15 4.29 14.43
CA ASP A 38 2.53 3.88 14.16
C ASP A 38 2.59 2.51 13.48
N ARG A 39 1.79 1.54 13.96
CA ARG A 39 1.72 0.21 13.34
C ARG A 39 1.08 0.27 11.96
N VAL A 40 0.08 1.12 11.76
CA VAL A 40 -0.52 1.34 10.43
C VAL A 40 0.50 1.93 9.47
N ALA A 41 1.28 2.93 9.90
CA ALA A 41 2.35 3.50 9.10
C ALA A 41 3.39 2.45 8.71
N LEU A 42 3.83 1.63 9.67
CA LEU A 42 4.80 0.56 9.43
C LEU A 42 4.30 -0.46 8.41
N LEU A 43 3.05 -0.92 8.55
CA LEU A 43 2.47 -1.86 7.57
C LEU A 43 2.39 -1.24 6.18
N ALA A 44 2.02 0.03 6.08
CA ALA A 44 1.98 0.76 4.81
C ALA A 44 3.39 0.94 4.20
N MET A 45 4.45 1.11 5.00
CA MET A 45 5.81 1.16 4.48
C MET A 45 6.25 -0.14 3.79
N TYR A 46 5.73 -1.30 4.22
CA TYR A 46 6.13 -2.61 3.69
C TYR A 46 5.12 -3.24 2.73
N HIS A 47 4.00 -2.59 2.43
CA HIS A 47 2.90 -3.21 1.69
C HIS A 47 3.29 -3.68 0.28
N ASP A 48 4.17 -2.92 -0.39
CA ASP A 48 4.68 -3.22 -1.75
C ASP A 48 6.14 -3.70 -1.72
N ALA A 49 6.66 -4.16 -0.57
CA ALA A 49 8.05 -4.59 -0.47
C ALA A 49 8.40 -5.78 -1.40
N SER A 50 7.42 -6.64 -1.70
CA SER A 50 7.59 -7.76 -2.66
C SER A 50 7.74 -7.29 -4.11
N GLU A 51 7.27 -6.08 -4.44
CA GLU A 51 7.37 -5.50 -5.78
C GLU A 51 8.80 -5.06 -6.14
N VAL A 52 9.68 -4.95 -5.14
CA VAL A 52 11.12 -4.68 -5.36
C VAL A 52 11.78 -5.80 -6.18
N ILE A 53 11.36 -7.05 -5.97
CA ILE A 53 11.90 -8.23 -6.67
C ILE A 53 11.03 -8.60 -7.87
N THR A 54 9.70 -8.52 -7.73
CA THR A 54 8.77 -9.01 -8.75
C THR A 54 8.42 -7.97 -9.82
N GLY A 55 8.68 -6.69 -9.56
CA GLY A 55 8.20 -5.57 -10.37
C GLY A 55 6.69 -5.32 -10.18
N ASP A 56 6.27 -4.07 -10.35
CA ASP A 56 4.84 -3.72 -10.30
C ASP A 56 4.13 -4.24 -11.56
N MET A 57 3.32 -5.28 -11.41
CA MET A 57 2.44 -5.71 -12.49
C MET A 57 1.26 -4.76 -12.62
N PRO A 58 0.96 -4.25 -13.82
CA PRO A 58 -0.17 -3.35 -14.02
C PRO A 58 -1.49 -4.05 -13.70
N THR A 59 -2.42 -3.30 -13.11
CA THR A 59 -3.71 -3.76 -12.59
C THR A 59 -4.52 -4.63 -13.56
N PRO A 60 -4.57 -4.35 -14.88
CA PRO A 60 -5.27 -5.23 -15.82
C PRO A 60 -4.70 -6.65 -15.85
N ILE A 61 -3.39 -6.84 -15.69
CA ILE A 61 -2.73 -8.15 -15.71
C ILE A 61 -2.94 -8.89 -14.37
N LYS A 62 -2.81 -8.17 -13.23
CA LYS A 62 -3.01 -8.73 -11.87
C LYS A 62 -4.39 -9.41 -11.72
N TYR A 63 -5.43 -8.93 -12.42
CA TYR A 63 -6.80 -9.44 -12.29
C TYR A 63 -7.38 -10.09 -13.55
N TYR A 64 -6.60 -10.22 -14.63
CA TYR A 64 -7.07 -10.84 -15.86
C TYR A 64 -7.25 -12.36 -15.73
N ASN A 65 -6.34 -13.02 -15.00
CA ASN A 65 -6.39 -14.47 -14.78
C ASN A 65 -6.50 -14.77 -13.27
N PRO A 66 -7.55 -15.47 -12.82
CA PRO A 66 -7.72 -15.84 -11.40
C PRO A 66 -6.53 -16.61 -10.81
N GLN A 67 -5.83 -17.38 -11.63
CA GLN A 67 -4.67 -18.17 -11.23
C GLN A 67 -3.45 -17.28 -10.97
N ILE A 68 -3.24 -16.25 -11.79
CA ILE A 68 -2.19 -15.23 -11.58
C ILE A 68 -2.49 -14.40 -10.33
N ALA A 69 -3.76 -14.03 -10.13
CA ALA A 69 -4.19 -13.26 -8.96
C ALA A 69 -3.98 -14.01 -7.63
N HIS A 70 -4.07 -15.35 -7.66
CA HIS A 70 -3.86 -16.18 -6.47
C HIS A 70 -2.39 -16.27 -6.08
N GLU A 71 -1.49 -16.48 -7.06
CA GLU A 71 -0.05 -16.60 -6.78
C GLU A 71 0.59 -15.28 -6.34
N TYR A 72 0.04 -14.12 -6.73
CA TYR A 72 0.52 -12.82 -6.26
C TYR A 72 0.07 -12.43 -4.84
N LYS A 73 -0.91 -13.14 -4.27
CA LYS A 73 -1.42 -12.90 -2.91
C LYS A 73 -0.77 -13.79 -1.85
N LYS A 74 0.13 -14.70 -2.25
CA LYS A 74 0.99 -15.48 -1.34
C LYS A 74 2.20 -14.66 -0.92
#